data_AF-A0A3B9Q1D2-F1
#
_entry.id   AF-A0A3B9Q1D2-F1
#
_cell.length_a   1.000
_cell.length_b   1.000
_cell.length_c   1.000
_cell.angle_alpha   90.00
_cell.angle_beta   90.00
_cell.angle_gamma   90.00
#
_symmetry.space_group_name_H-M   'P 1'
#
loop_
_entity.id
_entity.type
_entity.pdbx_description
1 polymer ?
#
loop_
_entity_poly.entity_id
_entity_poly.type
_entity_poly.pdbx_seq_one_letter_code
_entity_poly.pdbx_strand_id
1 'polypeptide(L)'
;MNLVYLIFGIVMLIFGRKLFWLFTGGIGFFLGYTFAPRIFPNQASNVILTIAIVMGLIGIFLAVLVKSAAIRIAGFAAGAYIIYSFLPMVNIELGNVYWLVVIVGGVLGAILAGTALDWALILLTSACGSVLISQTLDLTYPLSAVVMVVLFLIGLIVQGNIKSKD
;
A
#
# COMPACT_ATOMS: atom_id res chain seq x y z
N MET A 1 -6.99 22.07 -17.74
CA MET A 1 -7.46 20.84 -17.05
C MET A 1 -6.38 19.76 -16.94
N ASN A 2 -5.30 19.77 -17.75
CA ASN A 2 -4.26 18.71 -17.71
C ASN A 2 -3.13 18.92 -16.68
N LEU A 3 -2.81 20.17 -16.32
CA LEU A 3 -1.74 20.49 -15.36
C LEU A 3 -2.00 19.94 -13.95
N VAL A 4 -3.26 19.91 -13.50
CA VAL A 4 -3.62 19.39 -12.18
C VAL A 4 -3.35 17.89 -12.09
N TYR A 5 -3.74 17.11 -13.11
CA TYR A 5 -3.47 15.67 -13.14
C TYR A 5 -1.98 15.34 -13.27
N LEU A 6 -1.22 16.17 -14.00
CA LEU A 6 0.23 16.02 -14.11
C LEU A 6 0.94 16.30 -12.79
N ILE A 7 0.54 17.36 -12.08
CA ILE A 7 1.04 17.67 -10.73
C ILE A 7 0.67 16.55 -9.75
N PHE A 8 -0.58 16.07 -9.79
CA PHE A 8 -1.01 14.94 -8.96
C PHE A 8 -0.21 13.67 -9.26
N GLY A 9 0.05 13.36 -10.53
CA GLY A 9 0.88 12.23 -10.94
C GLY A 9 2.29 12.31 -10.39
N ILE A 10 2.96 13.46 -10.52
CA ILE A 10 4.31 13.72 -10.00
C ILE A 10 4.33 13.63 -8.46
N VAL A 11 3.36 14.26 -7.79
CA VAL A 11 3.23 14.20 -6.33
C VAL A 11 3.01 12.76 -5.89
N MET A 12 2.21 11.96 -6.59
CA MET A 12 2.00 10.56 -6.26
C MET A 12 3.27 9.72 -6.45
N LEU A 13 4.04 10.01 -7.50
CA LEU A 13 5.26 9.30 -7.85
C LEU A 13 6.42 9.61 -6.88
N ILE A 14 6.41 10.78 -6.25
CA ILE A 14 7.44 11.21 -5.28
C ILE A 14 7.01 10.91 -3.83
N PHE A 15 5.74 11.11 -3.48
CA PHE A 15 5.23 10.98 -2.11
C PHE A 15 4.43 9.69 -1.85
N GLY A 16 4.40 8.73 -2.79
CA GLY A 16 3.56 7.53 -2.73
C GLY A 16 3.52 6.79 -1.39
N ARG A 17 4.69 6.58 -0.76
CA ARG A 17 4.79 5.92 0.57
C ARG A 17 3.98 6.64 1.66
N LYS A 18 3.98 7.97 1.68
CA LYS A 18 3.22 8.79 2.66
C LYS A 18 1.79 9.08 2.21
N LEU A 19 1.52 9.11 0.90
CA LEU A 19 0.20 9.37 0.35
C LEU A 19 -0.74 8.16 0.37
N PHE A 20 -0.28 6.97 0.77
CA PHE A 20 -1.15 5.79 0.81
C PHE A 20 -2.41 6.00 1.66
N TRP A 21 -2.29 6.75 2.75
CA TRP A 21 -3.43 7.14 3.58
C TRP A 21 -4.49 7.91 2.78
N LEU A 22 -4.02 8.88 2.00
CA LEU A 22 -4.85 9.74 1.16
C LEU A 22 -5.40 8.98 -0.04
N PHE A 23 -4.66 8.02 -0.58
CA PHE A 23 -5.13 7.15 -1.66
C PHE A 23 -6.22 6.18 -1.20
N THR A 24 -6.05 5.56 -0.02
CA THR A 24 -7.07 4.67 0.54
C THR A 24 -8.32 5.45 0.96
N GLY A 25 -8.14 6.66 1.50
CA GLY A 25 -9.25 7.58 1.72
C GLY A 25 -9.92 8.04 0.44
N GLY A 26 -9.16 8.30 -0.62
CA GLY A 26 -9.67 8.65 -1.94
C GLY A 26 -10.47 7.52 -2.58
N ILE A 27 -9.99 6.28 -2.50
CA ILE A 27 -10.75 5.09 -2.91
C ILE A 27 -12.01 4.92 -2.06
N GLY A 28 -11.91 5.11 -0.73
CA GLY A 28 -13.06 5.08 0.17
C GLY A 28 -14.12 6.13 -0.18
N PHE A 29 -13.68 7.34 -0.54
CA PHE A 29 -14.54 8.41 -1.04
C PHE A 29 -15.15 8.06 -2.39
N PHE A 30 -14.38 7.53 -3.33
CA PHE A 30 -14.86 7.15 -4.66
C PHE A 30 -15.87 6.01 -4.60
N LEU A 31 -15.62 5.00 -3.77
CA LEU A 31 -16.56 3.92 -3.49
C LEU A 31 -17.81 4.47 -2.80
N GLY A 32 -17.66 5.33 -1.79
CA GLY A 32 -18.77 6.01 -1.13
C GLY A 32 -19.62 6.79 -2.13
N TYR A 33 -19.01 7.57 -3.00
CA TYR A 33 -19.70 8.38 -4.01
C TYR A 33 -20.37 7.52 -5.11
N THR A 34 -19.77 6.40 -5.49
CA THR A 34 -20.31 5.53 -6.55
C THR A 34 -21.41 4.60 -6.04
N PHE A 35 -21.28 4.08 -4.81
CA PHE A 35 -22.20 3.11 -4.24
C PHE A 35 -23.30 3.75 -3.37
N ALA A 36 -23.08 4.91 -2.73
CA ALA A 36 -24.13 5.58 -1.96
C ALA A 36 -25.40 5.89 -2.77
N PRO A 37 -25.32 6.34 -4.04
CA PRO A 37 -26.51 6.57 -4.86
C PRO A 37 -27.25 5.27 -5.24
N ARG A 38 -26.53 4.14 -5.30
CA ARG A 38 -27.10 2.83 -5.64
C ARG A 38 -27.83 2.18 -4.47
N ILE A 39 -27.33 2.38 -3.25
CA ILE A 39 -27.91 1.80 -2.02
C ILE A 39 -29.02 2.71 -1.48
N PHE A 40 -28.88 4.03 -1.62
CA PHE A 40 -29.89 5.02 -1.22
C PHE A 40 -30.33 5.86 -2.43
N PRO A 41 -31.13 5.28 -3.35
CA PRO A 41 -31.74 6.06 -4.41
C PRO A 41 -32.66 7.13 -3.78
N ASN A 42 -32.66 8.34 -4.35
CA ASN A 42 -33.55 9.48 -3.99
C ASN A 42 -33.12 10.40 -2.82
N GLN A 43 -31.85 10.38 -2.38
CA GLN A 43 -31.34 11.33 -1.38
C GLN A 43 -30.67 12.57 -1.99
N ALA A 44 -30.78 13.70 -1.28
CA ALA A 44 -30.18 14.97 -1.69
C ALA A 44 -28.65 14.86 -1.85
N SER A 45 -28.10 15.59 -2.83
CA SER A 45 -26.66 15.59 -3.17
C SER A 45 -25.74 15.79 -1.94
N ASN A 46 -26.18 16.59 -0.97
CA ASN A 46 -25.45 16.86 0.27
C ASN A 46 -25.28 15.61 1.16
N VAL A 47 -26.25 14.69 1.16
CA VAL A 47 -26.18 13.47 1.98
C VAL A 47 -25.25 12.44 1.35
N ILE A 48 -25.27 12.32 0.02
CA ILE A 48 -24.34 11.47 -0.74
C ILE A 48 -22.89 11.96 -0.53
N LEU A 49 -22.67 13.27 -0.55
CA LEU A 49 -21.36 13.86 -0.27
C LEU A 49 -20.90 13.55 1.17
N THR A 50 -21.79 13.68 2.15
CA THR A 50 -21.47 13.38 3.56
C THR A 50 -21.07 11.91 3.73
N ILE A 51 -21.82 10.98 3.11
CA ILE A 51 -21.51 9.54 3.15
C ILE A 51 -20.15 9.26 2.48
N ALA A 52 -19.86 9.89 1.35
CA ALA A 52 -18.59 9.73 0.67
C ALA A 52 -17.42 10.23 1.53
N ILE A 53 -17.57 11.37 2.20
CA ILE A 53 -16.56 11.91 3.13
C ILE A 53 -16.35 10.94 4.30
N VAL A 54 -17.42 10.45 4.92
CA VAL A 54 -17.33 9.50 6.05
C VAL A 54 -16.65 8.20 5.62
N MET A 55 -17.01 7.64 4.46
CA MET A 55 -16.32 6.45 3.94
C MET A 55 -14.86 6.69 3.59
N GLY A 56 -14.52 7.87 3.06
CA GLY A 56 -13.14 8.27 2.87
C GLY A 56 -12.37 8.34 4.19
N LEU A 57 -12.97 8.91 5.24
CA LEU A 57 -12.39 9.00 6.58
C LEU A 57 -12.21 7.62 7.24
N ILE A 58 -13.14 6.70 7.04
CA ILE A 58 -13.02 5.31 7.49
C ILE A 58 -11.87 4.61 6.76
N GLY A 59 -11.77 4.78 5.44
CA GLY A 59 -10.67 4.22 4.64
C GLY A 59 -9.30 4.74 5.09
N ILE A 60 -9.23 6.03 5.41
CA ILE A 60 -8.10 6.70 6.05
C ILE A 60 -7.77 6.04 7.40
N PHE A 61 -8.74 5.93 8.30
CA PHE A 61 -8.52 5.40 9.64
C PHE A 61 -8.02 3.95 9.59
N LEU A 62 -8.63 3.10 8.76
CA LEU A 62 -8.21 1.73 8.52
C LEU A 62 -6.79 1.65 7.94
N ALA A 63 -6.43 2.53 7.01
CA ALA A 63 -5.11 2.55 6.38
C ALA A 63 -3.98 2.89 7.36
N VAL A 64 -4.24 3.67 8.42
CA VAL A 64 -3.23 4.00 9.44
C VAL A 64 -3.21 2.97 10.56
N LEU A 65 -4.38 2.56 11.07
CA LEU A 65 -4.46 1.74 12.27
C LEU A 65 -4.16 0.26 12.02
N VAL A 66 -4.69 -0.30 10.91
CA VAL A 66 -4.65 -1.75 10.67
C VAL A 66 -3.34 -2.18 10.00
N LYS A 67 -2.77 -1.33 9.15
CA LYS A 67 -1.67 -1.73 8.26
C LYS A 67 -0.34 -2.00 8.98
N SER A 68 0.09 -1.14 9.89
CA SER A 68 1.44 -1.25 10.44
C SER A 68 1.54 -2.31 11.54
N ALA A 69 0.57 -2.35 12.44
CA ALA A 69 0.59 -3.26 13.58
C ALA A 69 0.19 -4.69 13.19
N ALA A 70 -0.92 -4.88 12.46
CA ALA A 70 -1.45 -6.21 12.18
C ALA A 70 -0.47 -7.05 11.33
N ILE A 71 0.16 -6.44 10.32
CA ILE A 71 1.10 -7.13 9.44
C ILE A 71 2.40 -7.48 10.15
N ARG A 72 2.91 -6.61 11.04
CA ARG A 72 4.10 -6.92 11.85
C ARG A 72 3.82 -8.04 12.85
N ILE A 73 2.64 -8.05 13.48
CA ILE A 73 2.22 -9.10 14.41
C ILE A 73 2.02 -10.42 13.67
N ALA A 74 1.35 -10.40 12.51
CA ALA A 74 1.19 -11.58 11.66
C ALA A 74 2.55 -12.11 11.19
N GLY A 75 3.46 -11.22 10.79
CA GLY A 75 4.84 -11.56 10.43
C GLY A 75 5.62 -12.17 11.60
N PHE A 76 5.43 -11.65 12.81
CA PHE A 76 6.03 -12.22 14.02
C PHE A 76 5.52 -13.64 14.29
N ALA A 77 4.21 -13.82 14.29
CA ALA A 77 3.59 -15.13 14.52
C ALA A 77 4.02 -16.15 13.44
N ALA A 78 4.00 -15.74 12.17
CA ALA A 78 4.43 -16.59 11.06
C ALA A 78 5.93 -16.93 11.13
N GLY A 79 6.79 -15.94 11.38
CA GLY A 79 8.23 -16.15 11.51
C GLY A 79 8.60 -17.08 12.67
N ALA A 80 7.97 -16.89 13.82
CA ALA A 80 8.12 -17.79 14.97
C ALA A 80 7.64 -19.21 14.64
N TYR A 81 6.49 -19.36 13.97
CA TYR A 81 5.94 -20.65 13.59
C TYR A 81 6.80 -21.40 12.57
N ILE A 82 7.36 -20.70 11.58
CA ILE A 82 8.27 -21.28 10.58
C ILE A 82 9.49 -21.84 11.27
N ILE A 83 10.15 -21.06 12.14
CA ILE A 83 11.33 -21.53 12.88
C ILE A 83 10.98 -22.68 13.81
N TYR A 84 9.86 -22.58 14.54
CA TYR A 84 9.35 -23.65 15.40
C TYR A 84 9.16 -24.96 14.65
N SER A 85 8.63 -24.90 13.42
CA SER A 85 8.38 -26.08 12.57
C SER A 85 9.64 -26.62 11.90
N PHE A 86 10.60 -25.75 11.56
CA PHE A 86 11.86 -26.14 10.93
C PHE A 86 12.87 -26.75 11.91
N LEU A 87 12.89 -26.28 13.16
CA LEU A 87 13.87 -26.71 14.16
C LEU A 87 13.90 -28.24 14.40
N PRO A 88 12.75 -28.93 14.56
CA PRO A 88 12.72 -30.38 14.67
C PRO A 88 13.16 -31.10 13.39
N MET A 89 12.92 -30.52 12.20
CA MET A 89 13.31 -31.13 10.92
C MET A 89 14.82 -31.20 10.72
N VAL A 90 15.57 -30.25 11.29
CA VAL A 90 17.04 -30.20 11.19
C VAL A 90 17.71 -31.01 12.32
N ASN A 91 16.93 -31.61 13.23
CA ASN A 91 17.42 -32.42 14.35
C ASN A 91 18.43 -31.67 15.25
N ILE A 92 18.28 -30.36 15.37
CA ILE A 92 19.15 -29.52 16.22
C ILE A 92 18.57 -29.47 17.63
N GLU A 93 19.23 -30.14 18.58
CA GLU A 93 18.86 -30.09 20.00
C GLU A 93 19.28 -28.76 20.63
N LEU A 94 18.40 -27.76 20.56
CA LEU A 94 18.65 -26.43 21.11
C LEU A 94 18.34 -26.27 22.61
N GLY A 95 17.92 -27.34 23.30
CA GLY A 95 17.68 -27.35 24.74
C GLY A 95 16.96 -26.09 25.24
N ASN A 96 17.58 -25.37 26.19
CA ASN A 96 17.04 -24.14 26.78
C ASN A 96 17.17 -22.88 25.89
N VAL A 97 17.85 -22.94 24.73
CA VAL A 97 18.00 -21.81 23.80
C VAL A 97 16.87 -21.81 22.76
N TYR A 98 16.07 -22.87 22.70
CA TYR A 98 14.98 -23.06 21.74
C TYR A 98 14.03 -21.87 21.65
N TRP A 99 13.55 -21.37 22.79
CA TRP A 99 12.63 -20.22 22.85
C TRP A 99 13.26 -18.94 22.27
N LEU A 100 14.58 -18.75 22.44
CA LEU A 100 15.30 -17.58 21.98
C LEU A 100 15.42 -17.59 20.46
N VAL A 101 15.69 -18.75 19.84
CA VAL A 101 15.73 -18.91 18.38
C VAL A 101 14.35 -18.67 17.76
N VAL A 102 13.28 -19.16 18.39
CA VAL A 102 11.90 -18.90 17.93
C VAL A 102 11.55 -17.40 18.00
N ILE A 103 11.95 -16.70 19.06
CA ILE A 103 11.76 -15.24 19.17
C ILE A 103 12.54 -14.52 18.07
N VAL A 104 13.79 -14.89 17.82
CA VAL A 104 14.60 -14.31 16.73
C VAL A 104 13.91 -14.54 15.37
N GLY A 105 13.37 -15.74 15.14
CA GLY A 105 12.54 -16.04 13.96
C GLY A 105 11.32 -15.15 13.82
N GLY A 106 10.61 -14.94 14.93
CA GLY A 106 9.49 -14.01 14.96
C GLY A 106 9.91 -12.58 14.66
N VAL A 107 10.98 -12.07 15.27
CA VAL A 107 11.49 -10.71 14.99
C VAL A 107 11.86 -10.56 13.52
N LEU A 108 12.59 -11.54 12.95
CA LEU A 108 12.91 -11.56 11.52
C LEU A 108 11.66 -11.58 10.65
N GLY A 109 10.67 -12.41 10.99
CA GLY A 109 9.39 -12.47 10.28
C GLY A 109 8.61 -11.15 10.34
N ALA A 110 8.61 -10.45 11.47
CA ALA A 110 7.98 -9.16 11.64
C ALA A 110 8.65 -8.08 10.77
N ILE A 111 9.99 -8.07 10.73
CA ILE A 111 10.77 -7.16 9.89
C ILE A 111 10.48 -7.44 8.41
N LEU A 112 10.55 -8.70 8.00
CA LEU A 112 10.27 -9.12 6.62
C LEU A 112 8.85 -8.71 6.19
N ALA A 113 7.83 -9.02 6.99
CA ALA A 113 6.45 -8.65 6.69
C ALA A 113 6.25 -7.13 6.64
N GLY A 114 6.87 -6.40 7.57
CA GLY A 114 6.84 -4.93 7.58
C GLY A 114 7.47 -4.32 6.34
N THR A 115 8.65 -4.81 5.94
CA THR A 115 9.33 -4.34 4.71
C THR A 115 8.54 -4.72 3.46
N ALA A 116 7.93 -5.91 3.40
CA ALA A 116 7.12 -6.33 2.27
C ALA A 116 5.92 -5.40 2.03
N LEU A 117 5.30 -4.91 3.10
CA LEU A 117 4.22 -3.92 2.99
C LEU A 117 4.70 -2.62 2.34
N ASP A 118 5.87 -2.13 2.75
CA ASP A 118 6.47 -0.92 2.17
C ASP A 118 6.75 -1.09 0.67
N TRP A 119 7.26 -2.25 0.28
CA TRP A 119 7.49 -2.57 -1.14
C TRP A 119 6.18 -2.69 -1.93
N ALA A 120 5.15 -3.30 -1.34
CA ALA A 120 3.82 -3.37 -1.95
C ALA A 120 3.22 -1.97 -2.17
N LEU A 121 3.44 -1.04 -1.22
CA LEU A 121 3.04 0.36 -1.36
C LEU A 121 3.74 1.03 -2.54
N ILE A 122 5.07 0.89 -2.62
CA ILE A 122 5.90 1.46 -3.69
C ILE A 122 5.46 0.95 -5.07
N LEU A 123 5.17 -0.35 -5.19
CA LEU A 123 4.67 -0.96 -6.42
C LEU A 123 3.32 -0.35 -6.84
N LEU A 124 2.37 -0.28 -5.90
CA LEU A 124 1.02 0.20 -6.20
C LEU A 124 1.02 1.68 -6.61
N THR A 125 1.75 2.53 -5.88
CA THR A 125 1.81 3.98 -6.14
C THR A 125 2.57 4.30 -7.42
N SER A 126 3.64 3.57 -7.71
CA SER A 126 4.37 3.71 -8.98
C SER A 126 3.49 3.32 -10.16
N ALA A 127 2.69 2.25 -10.04
CA ALA A 127 1.78 1.80 -11.09
C ALA A 127 0.65 2.80 -11.32
N CYS A 128 0.00 3.27 -10.25
CA CYS A 128 -1.05 4.28 -10.39
C CYS A 128 -0.51 5.60 -10.94
N GLY A 129 0.66 6.06 -10.46
CA GLY A 129 1.30 7.29 -10.94
C GLY A 129 1.68 7.21 -12.42
N SER A 130 2.21 6.08 -12.88
CA SER A 130 2.58 5.91 -14.29
C SER A 130 1.35 5.87 -15.21
N VAL A 131 0.26 5.25 -14.78
CA VAL A 131 -1.02 5.24 -15.53
C VAL A 131 -1.58 6.65 -15.64
N LEU A 132 -1.63 7.41 -14.55
CA LEU A 132 -2.16 8.78 -14.55
C LEU A 132 -1.34 9.71 -15.47
N ILE A 133 -0.01 9.62 -15.43
CA ILE A 133 0.86 10.45 -16.29
C ILE A 133 0.73 10.02 -17.76
N SER A 134 0.70 8.73 -18.07
CA SER A 134 0.57 8.26 -19.46
C SER A 134 -0.79 8.60 -20.08
N GLN A 135 -1.87 8.60 -19.30
CA GLN A 135 -3.20 9.01 -19.75
C GLN A 135 -3.29 10.53 -19.99
N THR A 136 -2.63 11.36 -19.18
CA THR A 136 -2.67 12.82 -19.35
C THR A 136 -1.87 13.36 -20.53
N LEU A 137 -0.93 12.57 -21.03
CA LEU A 137 -0.13 12.92 -22.20
C LEU A 137 -0.85 12.61 -23.54
N ASP A 138 -2.04 12.00 -23.51
CA ASP A 138 -2.86 11.65 -24.70
C ASP A 138 -2.04 11.00 -25.85
N LEU A 139 -1.05 10.16 -25.51
CA LEU A 139 -0.16 9.55 -26.48
C LEU A 139 -0.85 8.43 -27.26
N THR A 140 -0.61 8.37 -28.57
CA THR A 140 -1.07 7.26 -29.42
C THR A 140 -0.39 5.96 -29.03
N TYR A 141 -1.16 4.87 -29.00
CA TYR A 141 -0.61 3.52 -28.84
C TYR A 141 0.35 3.19 -29.99
N PRO A 142 1.55 2.63 -29.76
CA PRO A 142 2.06 1.99 -28.53
C PRO A 142 2.93 2.89 -27.64
N LEU A 143 3.19 4.15 -28.02
CA LEU A 143 4.11 5.03 -27.31
C LEU A 143 3.68 5.28 -25.85
N SER A 144 2.37 5.36 -25.61
CA SER A 144 1.78 5.45 -24.27
C SER A 144 2.21 4.30 -23.34
N ALA A 145 2.21 3.06 -23.84
CA ALA A 145 2.59 1.90 -23.05
C ALA A 145 4.08 1.92 -22.67
N VAL A 146 4.94 2.35 -23.59
CA VAL A 146 6.38 2.50 -23.34
C VAL A 146 6.63 3.55 -22.27
N VAL A 147 5.97 4.72 -22.37
CA VAL A 147 6.10 5.81 -21.39
C VAL A 147 5.59 5.37 -20.02
N MET A 148 4.49 4.62 -19.94
CA MET A 148 3.97 4.07 -18.69
C MET A 148 4.99 3.13 -18.02
N VAL A 149 5.60 2.21 -18.77
CA VAL A 149 6.59 1.26 -18.24
C VAL A 149 7.85 2.00 -17.77
N VAL A 150 8.34 2.97 -18.54
CA VAL A 150 9.52 3.77 -18.16
C VAL A 150 9.24 4.57 -16.88
N LEU A 151 8.09 5.26 -16.80
CA LEU A 151 7.70 6.02 -15.62
C LEU A 151 7.48 5.12 -14.39
N PHE A 152 6.93 3.92 -14.59
CA PHE A 152 6.77 2.93 -13.53
C PHE A 152 8.12 2.49 -12.95
N LEU A 153 9.10 2.18 -13.82
CA LEU A 153 10.45 1.81 -13.39
C LEU A 153 11.16 2.97 -12.68
N ILE A 154 11.01 4.21 -13.19
CA ILE A 154 11.51 5.40 -12.53
C ILE A 154 10.89 5.54 -11.13
N GLY A 155 9.57 5.34 -11.01
CA GLY A 155 8.86 5.35 -9.73
C GLY A 155 9.39 4.32 -8.74
N LEU A 156 9.63 3.09 -9.20
CA LEU A 156 10.22 2.03 -8.38
C LEU A 156 11.62 2.40 -7.88
N ILE A 157 12.48 2.91 -8.75
CA ILE A 157 13.86 3.28 -8.40
C ILE A 157 13.87 4.46 -7.44
N VAL A 158 13.06 5.49 -7.71
CA VAL A 158 13.01 6.71 -6.88
C VAL A 158 12.40 6.39 -5.51
N GLN A 159 11.22 5.77 -5.45
CA GLN A 159 10.55 5.46 -4.19
C GLN A 159 11.26 4.34 -3.40
N GLY A 160 11.93 3.41 -4.09
CA GLY A 160 12.76 2.38 -3.47
C GLY A 160 14.06 2.92 -2.87
N ASN A 161 14.68 3.94 -3.49
CA ASN A 161 15.89 4.59 -2.97
C ASN A 161 15.62 5.69 -1.94
N ILE A 162 14.38 6.20 -1.84
CA ILE A 162 13.97 7.05 -0.73
C ILE A 162 13.95 6.17 0.52
N LYS A 163 15.12 6.11 1.16
CA LYS A 163 15.37 5.38 2.39
C LYS A 163 14.30 5.81 3.39
N SER A 164 13.56 4.83 3.90
CA SER A 164 12.70 4.98 5.07
C SER A 164 13.58 5.45 6.23
N LYS A 165 13.77 6.77 6.37
CA LYS A 165 14.20 7.36 7.62
C LYS A 165 12.95 7.37 8.49
N ASP A 166 12.86 6.30 9.27
CA ASP A 166 12.09 6.08 10.50
C ASP A 166 10.76 6.82 10.65
#